data_AF-A0A0H3MIF1-F1
#
_entry.id   AF-A0A0H3MIF1-F1
#
_cell.length_a   1.000
_cell.length_b   1.000
_cell.length_c   1.000
_cell.angle_alpha   90.00
_cell.angle_beta   90.00
_cell.angle_gamma   90.00
#
_symmetry.space_group_name_H-M   'P 1'
#
loop_
_entity.id
_entity.type
_entity.pdbx_description
1 polymer ?
#
loop_
_entity_poly.entity_id
_entity_poly.type
_entity_poly.pdbx_seq_one_letter_code
_entity_poly.pdbx_strand_id
1 'polypeptide(L)'
;MRFLLGVLMLMISGSALATIDVLQFKDEAQEQQFRQLTEELRCPKCQNNSIADSNSMIATDLRQKVYELMQEGKSKKEIVDYMVARYGNFVTYDPPLTPLTVLLWVLPVVAIGIGGWVIYARSRRRVRVVPDAFPEQSVPEGKRAGYIVYLPGIVVALIVAGVSYYQTGNYQQVKIWQQATAQAPALLDRALDPKADPLNEEEMSRLALGMRTQLQKNPGDIEGWIMLGRVGMALGNASIATDAYATAYRLDPKNSDAALGYAEALTRSSDPNDNRLGGELLRQLVRTDHSNIRVLSMYAFNAFEQQRFGEAVAAWEMMLKLLPANDTRRAVIERSIAQAMQHLSPQESK
;
A
#
# COMPACT_ATOMS: atom_id res chain seq x y z
N MET A 1 11.22 -9.54 -50.52
CA MET A 1 10.25 -9.02 -49.53
C MET A 1 9.72 -10.08 -48.56
N ARG A 2 9.19 -11.23 -49.03
CA ARG A 2 8.62 -12.28 -48.15
C ARG A 2 9.62 -12.91 -47.17
N PHE A 3 10.87 -13.13 -47.61
CA PHE A 3 11.94 -13.65 -46.75
C PHE A 3 12.39 -12.64 -45.68
N LEU A 4 12.39 -11.35 -46.02
CA LEU A 4 12.74 -10.25 -45.10
C LEU A 4 11.67 -10.06 -44.02
N LEU A 5 10.39 -10.21 -44.38
CA LEU A 5 9.27 -10.22 -43.44
C LEU A 5 9.33 -11.43 -42.48
N GLY A 6 9.73 -12.61 -42.99
CA GLY A 6 9.90 -13.81 -42.16
C GLY A 6 11.01 -13.66 -41.12
N VAL A 7 12.17 -13.11 -41.50
CA VAL A 7 13.29 -12.86 -40.58
C VAL A 7 12.94 -11.78 -39.56
N LEU A 8 12.21 -10.74 -39.96
CA LEU A 8 11.76 -9.68 -39.06
C LEU A 8 10.75 -10.20 -38.02
N MET A 9 9.80 -11.06 -38.41
CA MET A 9 8.86 -11.71 -37.46
C MET A 9 9.56 -12.67 -36.49
N LEU A 10 10.61 -13.38 -36.94
CA LEU A 10 11.39 -14.27 -36.07
C LEU A 10 12.19 -13.47 -35.02
N MET A 11 12.76 -12.32 -35.41
CA MET A 11 13.50 -11.43 -34.50
C MET A 11 12.59 -10.79 -33.43
N ILE A 12 11.33 -10.50 -33.75
CA ILE A 12 10.36 -9.93 -32.79
C ILE A 12 9.87 -10.98 -31.77
N SER A 13 9.97 -12.28 -32.11
CA SER A 13 9.52 -13.37 -31.23
C SER A 13 10.50 -13.68 -30.07
N GLY A 14 11.72 -13.13 -30.10
CA GLY A 14 12.76 -13.36 -29.09
C GLY A 14 12.72 -12.41 -27.89
N SER A 15 11.81 -11.44 -27.84
CA SER A 15 11.77 -10.40 -26.80
C SER A 15 10.73 -10.68 -25.72
N ALA A 16 10.79 -11.85 -25.09
CA ALA A 16 10.06 -12.12 -23.85
C ALA A 16 11.04 -12.14 -22.67
N LEU A 17 11.33 -10.95 -22.12
CA LEU A 17 11.99 -10.85 -20.82
C LEU A 17 10.94 -11.14 -19.74
N ALA A 18 10.86 -12.39 -19.30
CA ALA A 18 10.11 -12.73 -18.10
C ALA A 18 10.89 -12.20 -16.89
N THR A 19 10.33 -11.22 -16.18
CA THR A 19 10.83 -10.78 -14.88
C THR A 19 10.50 -11.87 -13.85
N ILE A 20 11.34 -12.89 -13.77
CA ILE A 20 11.23 -13.93 -12.75
C ILE A 20 12.11 -13.46 -11.59
N ASP A 21 11.51 -13.25 -10.42
CA ASP A 21 12.24 -12.98 -9.19
C ASP A 21 13.09 -14.23 -8.85
N VAL A 22 14.38 -14.20 -9.20
CA VAL A 22 15.29 -15.32 -8.95
C VAL A 22 15.72 -15.28 -7.48
N LEU A 23 14.98 -15.97 -6.62
CA LEU A 23 15.34 -16.16 -5.21
C LEU A 23 16.31 -17.35 -5.06
N GLN A 24 17.32 -17.22 -4.21
CA GLN A 24 18.31 -18.28 -3.96
C GLN A 24 18.00 -19.05 -2.69
N PHE A 25 17.73 -20.35 -2.81
CA PHE A 25 17.47 -21.23 -1.68
C PHE A 25 18.70 -22.06 -1.31
N LYS A 26 18.83 -22.44 -0.04
CA LYS A 26 19.92 -23.29 0.47
C LYS A 26 19.81 -24.73 -0.03
N ASP A 27 18.58 -25.24 -0.11
CA ASP A 27 18.26 -26.58 -0.58
C ASP A 27 16.85 -26.64 -1.19
N GLU A 28 16.52 -27.76 -1.83
CA GLU A 28 15.23 -27.99 -2.47
C GLU A 28 14.08 -28.01 -1.45
N ALA A 29 14.34 -28.44 -0.21
CA ALA A 29 13.33 -28.47 0.85
C ALA A 29 12.91 -27.04 1.27
N GLN A 30 13.86 -26.11 1.33
CA GLN A 30 13.61 -24.71 1.61
C GLN A 30 12.82 -24.05 0.48
N GLU A 31 13.12 -24.37 -0.78
CA GLU A 31 12.33 -23.90 -1.92
C GLU A 31 10.88 -24.42 -1.86
N GLN A 32 10.70 -25.71 -1.57
CA GLN A 32 9.36 -26.30 -1.45
C GLN A 32 8.56 -25.67 -0.29
N GLN A 33 9.20 -25.43 0.85
CA GLN A 33 8.58 -24.76 1.98
C GLN A 33 8.15 -23.33 1.62
N PHE A 34 8.97 -22.62 0.84
CA PHE A 34 8.64 -21.27 0.36
C PHE A 34 7.44 -21.29 -0.58
N ARG A 35 7.40 -22.23 -1.54
CA ARG A 35 6.26 -22.40 -2.45
C ARG A 35 4.96 -22.71 -1.70
N GLN A 36 4.98 -23.66 -0.78
CA GLN A 36 3.79 -23.99 0.03
C GLN A 36 3.30 -22.79 0.83
N LEU A 37 4.21 -22.07 1.47
CA LEU A 37 3.86 -20.93 2.31
C LEU A 37 3.30 -19.75 1.49
N THR A 38 3.82 -19.52 0.30
CA THR A 38 3.34 -18.47 -0.60
C THR A 38 2.00 -18.80 -1.27
N GLU A 39 1.66 -20.08 -1.41
CA GLU A 39 0.32 -20.53 -1.84
C GLU A 39 -0.75 -20.39 -0.74
N GLU A 40 -0.37 -20.63 0.52
CA GLU A 40 -1.27 -20.52 1.68
C GLU A 40 -1.54 -19.07 2.12
N LEU A 41 -0.70 -18.13 1.70
CA LEU A 41 -0.86 -16.72 1.98
C LEU A 41 -1.57 -16.00 0.84
N ARG A 42 -2.57 -15.19 1.17
CA ARG A 42 -3.38 -14.36 0.26
C ARG A 42 -2.80 -12.96 0.14
N CYS A 43 -2.89 -12.38 -1.05
CA CYS A 43 -2.66 -10.95 -1.24
C CYS A 43 -3.86 -10.13 -0.70
N PRO A 44 -3.70 -9.29 0.35
CA PRO A 44 -4.83 -8.56 0.96
C PRO A 44 -5.46 -7.49 0.06
N LYS A 45 -4.79 -7.11 -1.03
CA LYS A 45 -5.25 -6.08 -1.98
C LYS A 45 -5.71 -6.66 -3.31
N CYS A 46 -5.51 -7.95 -3.53
CA CYS A 46 -5.83 -8.61 -4.79
C CYS A 46 -7.16 -9.35 -4.69
N GLN A 47 -7.75 -9.68 -5.84
CA GLN A 47 -9.00 -10.45 -5.87
C GLN A 47 -8.75 -11.92 -5.50
N ASN A 48 -8.69 -12.22 -4.19
CA ASN A 48 -8.64 -13.58 -3.64
C ASN A 48 -7.58 -14.50 -4.29
N ASN A 49 -6.42 -13.93 -4.64
CA ASN A 49 -5.29 -14.66 -5.19
C ASN A 49 -4.25 -14.91 -4.09
N SER A 50 -3.51 -16.02 -4.22
CA SER A 50 -2.33 -16.28 -3.41
C SER A 50 -1.25 -15.21 -3.70
N ILE A 51 -0.30 -15.05 -2.78
CA ILE A 51 0.89 -14.21 -3.05
C ILE A 51 1.83 -14.88 -4.07
N ALA A 52 1.72 -16.20 -4.26
CA ALA A 52 2.42 -16.92 -5.33
C ALA A 52 1.91 -16.53 -6.72
N ASP A 53 0.58 -16.48 -6.92
CA ASP A 53 -0.05 -16.29 -8.25
C ASP A 53 -0.24 -14.81 -8.62
N SER A 54 -0.18 -13.90 -7.65
CA SER A 54 -0.40 -12.48 -7.89
C SER A 54 0.88 -11.74 -8.27
N ASN A 55 0.81 -10.95 -9.36
CA ASN A 55 1.89 -10.07 -9.81
C ASN A 55 1.77 -8.62 -9.30
N SER A 56 0.96 -8.37 -8.26
CA SER A 56 0.85 -7.05 -7.65
C SER A 56 2.11 -6.71 -6.84
N MET A 57 2.47 -5.42 -6.77
CA MET A 57 3.60 -4.93 -5.95
C MET A 57 3.56 -5.43 -4.49
N ILE A 58 2.39 -5.40 -3.85
CA ILE A 58 2.20 -5.92 -2.48
C ILE A 58 2.47 -7.44 -2.36
N ALA A 59 2.18 -8.22 -3.41
CA ALA A 59 2.44 -9.66 -3.40
C ALA A 59 3.93 -9.95 -3.53
N THR A 60 4.65 -9.16 -4.34
CA THR A 60 6.10 -9.20 -4.41
C THR A 60 6.73 -8.88 -3.06
N ASP A 61 6.31 -7.79 -2.39
CA ASP A 61 6.80 -7.43 -1.05
C ASP A 61 6.53 -8.53 -0.01
N LEU A 62 5.35 -9.14 -0.06
CA LEU A 62 4.97 -10.24 0.84
C LEU A 62 5.82 -11.49 0.59
N ARG A 63 6.04 -11.87 -0.67
CA ARG A 63 6.93 -12.99 -1.04
C ARG A 63 8.36 -12.74 -0.56
N GLN A 64 8.86 -11.52 -0.76
CA GLN A 64 10.19 -11.13 -0.28
C GLN A 64 10.27 -11.25 1.25
N LYS A 65 9.23 -10.80 1.97
CA LYS A 65 9.24 -10.87 3.43
C LYS A 65 9.15 -12.30 3.95
N VAL A 66 8.38 -13.17 3.31
CA VAL A 66 8.35 -14.61 3.60
C VAL A 66 9.75 -15.20 3.43
N TYR A 67 10.42 -14.88 2.32
CA TYR A 67 11.77 -15.36 2.03
C TYR A 67 12.79 -14.92 3.10
N GLU A 68 12.77 -13.64 3.51
CA GLU A 68 13.62 -13.13 4.59
C GLU A 68 13.44 -13.90 5.90
N LEU A 69 12.19 -14.06 6.36
CA LEU A 69 11.89 -14.76 7.61
C LEU A 69 12.29 -16.24 7.55
N MET A 70 12.20 -16.86 6.38
CA MET A 70 12.72 -18.22 6.18
C MET A 70 14.23 -18.30 6.28
N GLN A 71 14.96 -17.29 5.77
CA GLN A 71 16.42 -17.23 5.90
C GLN A 71 16.88 -16.96 7.35
N GLU A 72 16.06 -16.25 8.13
CA GLU A 72 16.22 -16.09 9.58
C GLU A 72 15.96 -17.38 10.38
N GLY A 73 15.51 -18.46 9.73
CA GLY A 73 15.24 -19.75 10.36
C GLY A 73 13.90 -19.82 11.11
N LYS A 74 12.96 -18.92 10.80
CA LYS A 74 11.60 -18.95 11.39
C LYS A 74 10.81 -20.16 10.88
N SER A 75 10.02 -20.75 11.78
CA SER A 75 9.09 -21.82 11.43
C SER A 75 7.90 -21.29 10.62
N LYS A 76 7.24 -22.17 9.85
CA LYS A 76 6.02 -21.85 9.09
C LYS A 76 4.98 -21.10 9.94
N LYS A 77 4.74 -21.59 11.16
CA LYS A 77 3.76 -20.98 12.08
C LYS A 77 4.18 -19.57 12.50
N GLU A 78 5.44 -19.36 12.84
CA GLU A 78 5.94 -18.01 13.19
C GLU A 78 5.83 -17.04 12.03
N ILE A 79 6.08 -17.50 10.80
CA ILE A 79 5.95 -16.68 9.59
C ILE A 79 4.48 -16.30 9.38
N VAL A 80 3.55 -17.26 9.43
CA VAL A 80 2.11 -16.98 9.29
C VAL A 80 1.63 -16.05 10.41
N ASP A 81 2.03 -16.29 11.66
CA ASP A 81 1.65 -15.45 12.80
C ASP A 81 2.17 -14.01 12.62
N TYR A 82 3.40 -13.82 12.11
CA TYR A 82 3.93 -12.51 11.75
C TYR A 82 3.10 -11.84 10.66
N MET A 83 2.79 -12.58 9.59
CA MET A 83 1.99 -12.07 8.49
C MET A 83 0.60 -11.65 8.97
N VAL A 84 -0.05 -12.44 9.81
CA VAL A 84 -1.36 -12.12 10.40
C VAL A 84 -1.27 -10.91 11.33
N ALA A 85 -0.24 -10.82 12.17
CA ALA A 85 -0.04 -9.68 13.07
C ALA A 85 0.16 -8.36 12.30
N ARG A 86 0.84 -8.41 11.15
CA ARG A 86 1.18 -7.20 10.37
C ARG A 86 0.13 -6.84 9.32
N TYR A 87 -0.47 -7.82 8.66
CA TYR A 87 -1.36 -7.65 7.50
C TYR A 87 -2.81 -8.07 7.78
N GLY A 88 -3.09 -8.63 8.96
CA GLY A 88 -4.42 -9.03 9.42
C GLY A 88 -4.80 -10.46 9.05
N ASN A 89 -5.92 -10.94 9.61
CA ASN A 89 -6.39 -12.32 9.44
C ASN A 89 -6.71 -12.71 7.97
N PHE A 90 -6.93 -11.74 7.09
CA PHE A 90 -7.24 -11.97 5.66
C PHE A 90 -6.03 -12.40 4.82
N VAL A 91 -4.82 -12.32 5.37
CA VAL A 91 -3.59 -12.71 4.68
C VAL A 91 -3.41 -14.23 4.58
N THR A 92 -4.21 -15.03 5.30
CA THR A 92 -4.12 -16.50 5.30
C THR A 92 -5.42 -17.11 4.79
N TYR A 93 -5.34 -18.23 4.06
CA TYR A 93 -6.53 -19.04 3.74
C TYR A 93 -7.13 -19.73 4.97
N ASP A 94 -6.32 -19.98 5.99
CA ASP A 94 -6.69 -20.64 7.24
C ASP A 94 -6.58 -19.64 8.41
N PRO A 95 -7.64 -18.84 8.68
CA PRO A 95 -7.62 -17.84 9.74
C PRO A 95 -7.60 -18.49 11.13
N PRO A 96 -6.94 -17.86 12.12
CA PRO A 96 -6.80 -18.43 13.45
C PRO A 96 -8.17 -18.61 14.14
N LEU A 97 -8.29 -19.65 14.96
CA LEU A 97 -9.47 -19.90 15.80
C LEU A 97 -9.57 -18.85 16.91
N THR A 98 -10.37 -17.82 16.67
CA THR A 98 -10.74 -16.81 17.67
C THR A 98 -12.04 -17.19 18.39
N PRO A 99 -12.31 -16.65 19.59
CA PRO A 99 -13.59 -16.88 20.28
C PRO A 99 -14.80 -16.51 19.41
N LEU A 100 -14.68 -15.45 18.59
CA LEU A 100 -15.71 -15.02 17.66
C LEU A 100 -15.95 -16.03 16.53
N THR A 101 -14.88 -16.54 15.90
CA THR A 101 -15.01 -17.55 14.85
C THR A 101 -15.61 -18.83 15.42
N VAL A 102 -15.16 -19.28 16.59
CA VAL A 102 -15.73 -20.47 17.26
C VAL A 102 -17.23 -20.27 17.55
N LEU A 103 -17.63 -19.11 18.07
CA LEU A 103 -19.04 -18.80 18.30
C LEU A 103 -19.86 -18.88 17.01
N LEU A 104 -19.35 -18.33 15.90
CA LEU A 104 -20.03 -18.34 14.60
C LEU A 104 -20.23 -19.76 14.06
N TRP A 105 -19.31 -20.69 14.29
CA TRP A 105 -19.43 -22.09 13.87
C TRP A 105 -20.32 -22.93 14.81
N VAL A 106 -20.29 -22.66 16.12
CA VAL A 106 -21.06 -23.42 17.12
C VAL A 106 -22.54 -23.03 17.12
N LEU A 107 -22.84 -21.75 16.87
CA LEU A 107 -24.20 -21.21 16.95
C LEU A 107 -25.21 -21.91 16.01
N PRO A 108 -24.90 -22.21 14.73
CA PRO A 108 -25.77 -22.99 13.86
C PRO A 108 -26.07 -24.40 14.38
N VAL A 109 -25.06 -25.10 14.92
CA VAL A 109 -25.22 -26.45 15.46
C VAL A 109 -26.13 -26.44 16.69
N VAL A 110 -25.93 -25.46 17.58
CA VAL A 110 -26.77 -25.27 18.77
C VAL A 110 -28.20 -24.93 18.36
N ALA A 111 -28.41 -24.05 17.37
CA ALA A 111 -29.74 -23.68 16.89
C ALA A 111 -30.50 -24.89 16.32
N ILE A 112 -29.84 -25.74 15.54
CA ILE A 112 -30.41 -26.99 15.01
C ILE A 112 -30.76 -27.94 16.17
N GLY A 113 -29.86 -28.09 17.14
CA GLY A 113 -30.09 -28.92 18.32
C GLY A 113 -31.30 -28.48 19.13
N ILE A 114 -31.43 -27.17 19.39
CA ILE A 114 -32.57 -26.58 20.08
C ILE A 114 -33.86 -26.75 19.26
N GLY A 115 -33.82 -26.48 17.95
CA GLY A 115 -34.97 -26.65 17.06
C GLY A 115 -35.47 -28.10 17.02
N GLY A 116 -34.56 -29.06 16.86
CA GLY A 116 -34.86 -30.49 16.90
C GLY A 116 -35.44 -30.93 18.24
N TRP A 117 -34.86 -30.46 19.35
CA TRP A 117 -35.37 -30.73 20.69
C TRP A 117 -36.79 -30.19 20.89
N VAL A 118 -37.10 -28.98 20.43
CA VAL A 118 -38.44 -28.39 20.52
C VAL A 118 -39.48 -29.19 19.72
N ILE A 119 -39.14 -29.62 18.50
CA ILE A 119 -40.01 -30.46 17.68
C ILE A 119 -40.27 -31.79 18.38
N TYR A 120 -39.23 -32.42 18.91
CA TYR A 120 -39.31 -33.68 19.63
C TYR A 120 -40.14 -33.58 20.92
N ALA A 121 -39.91 -32.54 21.72
CA ALA A 121 -40.67 -32.30 22.95
C ALA A 121 -42.16 -32.02 22.67
N ARG A 122 -42.47 -31.36 21.54
CA ARG A 122 -43.85 -31.14 21.10
C ARG A 122 -44.50 -32.41 20.54
N SER A 123 -43.78 -33.26 19.80
CA SER A 123 -44.34 -34.51 19.27
C SER A 123 -44.62 -35.54 20.37
N ARG A 124 -43.88 -35.51 21.48
CA ARG A 124 -44.17 -36.31 22.67
C ARG A 124 -45.45 -35.88 23.41
N ARG A 125 -45.97 -34.67 23.20
CA ARG A 125 -47.33 -34.33 23.64
C ARG A 125 -48.30 -35.02 22.69
N ARG A 126 -48.68 -36.26 23.02
CA ARG A 126 -49.68 -37.02 22.26
C ARG A 126 -50.93 -36.16 22.09
N VAL A 127 -51.17 -35.68 20.86
CA VAL A 127 -52.51 -35.29 20.46
C VAL A 127 -53.32 -36.58 20.48
N ARG A 128 -54.24 -36.70 21.43
CA ARG A 128 -55.22 -37.78 21.44
C ARG A 128 -56.13 -37.52 20.24
N VAL A 129 -55.84 -38.17 19.11
CA VAL A 129 -56.74 -38.16 17.96
C VAL A 129 -57.92 -39.02 18.37
N VAL A 130 -58.99 -38.37 18.82
CA VAL A 130 -60.30 -38.99 18.95
C VAL A 130 -60.81 -39.21 17.52
N PRO A 131 -61.06 -40.46 17.08
CA PRO A 131 -61.67 -40.70 15.78
C PRO A 131 -63.15 -40.31 15.87
N ASP A 132 -63.46 -39.05 15.62
CA ASP A 132 -64.84 -38.65 15.36
C ASP A 132 -65.13 -38.86 13.87
N ALA A 133 -66.25 -39.53 13.58
CA ALA A 133 -66.75 -39.74 12.23
C ALA A 133 -66.92 -38.40 11.53
N PHE A 134 -66.22 -38.20 10.41
CA PHE A 134 -66.19 -36.93 9.67
C PHE A 134 -67.59 -36.58 9.13
N PRO A 135 -68.25 -35.51 9.60
CA PRO A 135 -69.26 -34.85 8.80
C PRO A 135 -68.54 -34.09 7.68
N GLU A 136 -69.12 -34.11 6.48
CA GLU A 136 -68.67 -33.33 5.32
C GLU A 136 -68.79 -31.82 5.65
N GLN A 137 -67.78 -31.26 6.30
CA GLN A 137 -67.71 -29.85 6.67
C GLN A 137 -66.40 -29.26 6.15
N SER A 138 -66.57 -28.14 5.46
CA SER A 138 -65.56 -27.29 4.84
C SER A 138 -64.23 -27.29 5.60
N VAL A 139 -63.14 -27.55 4.87
CA VAL A 139 -61.76 -27.41 5.35
C VAL A 139 -61.67 -26.09 6.12
N PRO A 140 -61.35 -26.10 7.43
CA PRO A 140 -61.19 -24.86 8.16
C PRO A 140 -60.04 -24.10 7.50
N GLU A 141 -60.35 -22.94 6.92
CA GLU A 141 -59.34 -22.05 6.38
C GLU A 141 -58.48 -21.57 7.55
N GLY A 142 -57.35 -22.25 7.78
CA GLY A 142 -56.45 -21.97 8.88
C GLY A 142 -56.07 -20.49 8.84
N LYS A 143 -56.40 -19.73 9.90
CA LYS A 143 -56.07 -18.31 9.97
C LYS A 143 -54.57 -18.15 9.71
N ARG A 144 -54.21 -17.54 8.57
CA ARG A 144 -52.82 -17.24 8.23
C ARG A 144 -52.22 -16.50 9.43
N ALA A 145 -51.13 -17.03 9.98
CA ALA A 145 -50.44 -16.39 11.09
C ALA A 145 -50.13 -14.93 10.69
N GLY A 146 -50.64 -13.98 11.47
CA GLY A 146 -50.46 -12.56 11.15
C GLY A 146 -48.99 -12.18 11.15
N TYR A 147 -48.60 -11.21 10.33
CA TYR A 147 -47.21 -10.73 10.19
C TYR A 147 -46.52 -10.38 11.52
N ILE A 148 -47.30 -10.16 12.58
CA ILE A 148 -46.84 -9.92 13.96
C ILE A 148 -45.99 -11.07 14.51
N VAL A 149 -46.18 -12.31 14.05
CA VAL A 149 -45.34 -13.45 14.49
C VAL A 149 -43.88 -13.29 14.06
N TYR A 150 -43.60 -12.56 12.98
CA TYR A 150 -42.24 -12.33 12.47
C TYR A 150 -41.55 -11.11 13.11
N LEU A 151 -42.30 -10.21 13.75
CA LEU A 151 -41.76 -8.97 14.34
C LEU A 151 -40.59 -9.21 15.30
N PRO A 152 -40.67 -10.14 16.27
CA PRO A 152 -39.55 -10.41 17.16
C PRO A 152 -38.29 -10.89 16.42
N GLY A 153 -38.47 -11.74 15.40
CA GLY A 153 -37.36 -12.24 14.57
C GLY A 153 -36.71 -11.13 13.75
N ILE A 154 -37.50 -10.23 13.16
CA ILE A 154 -36.99 -9.07 12.42
C ILE A 154 -36.24 -8.13 13.36
N VAL A 155 -36.79 -7.84 14.55
CA VAL A 155 -36.14 -6.98 15.55
C VAL A 155 -34.81 -7.58 15.99
N VAL A 156 -34.76 -8.88 16.30
CA VAL A 156 -33.51 -9.57 16.64
C VAL A 156 -32.53 -9.52 15.48
N ALA A 157 -32.97 -9.77 14.24
CA ALA A 157 -32.11 -9.71 13.06
C ALA A 157 -31.53 -8.30 12.83
N LEU A 158 -32.33 -7.25 12.99
CA LEU A 158 -31.87 -5.85 12.88
C LEU A 158 -30.90 -5.48 14.00
N ILE A 159 -31.14 -5.93 15.24
CA ILE A 159 -30.22 -5.71 16.37
C ILE A 159 -28.89 -6.41 16.10
N VAL A 160 -28.92 -7.69 15.71
CA VAL A 160 -27.71 -8.47 15.41
C VAL A 160 -26.94 -7.83 14.24
N ALA A 161 -27.64 -7.43 13.17
CA ALA A 161 -27.02 -6.75 12.04
C ALA A 161 -26.42 -5.39 12.44
N GLY A 162 -27.12 -4.59 13.24
CA GLY A 162 -26.65 -3.29 13.73
C GLY A 162 -25.44 -3.41 14.64
N VAL A 163 -25.45 -4.37 15.58
CA VAL A 163 -24.31 -4.66 16.46
C VAL A 163 -23.13 -5.19 15.67
N SER A 164 -23.36 -6.11 14.73
CA SER A 164 -22.31 -6.62 13.85
C SER A 164 -21.69 -5.49 13.04
N TYR A 165 -22.50 -4.62 12.41
CA TYR A 165 -22.00 -3.46 11.67
C TYR A 165 -21.28 -2.47 12.57
N TYR A 166 -21.72 -2.27 13.82
CA TYR A 166 -21.02 -1.39 14.75
C TYR A 166 -19.62 -1.93 15.13
N GLN A 167 -19.49 -3.26 15.31
CA GLN A 167 -18.22 -3.88 15.70
C GLN A 167 -17.26 -4.08 14.52
N THR A 168 -17.77 -4.43 13.34
CA THR A 168 -16.95 -4.76 12.16
C THR A 168 -16.94 -3.66 11.10
N GLY A 169 -17.82 -2.67 11.21
CA GLY A 169 -17.98 -1.61 10.24
C GLY A 169 -16.99 -0.48 10.43
N ASN A 170 -16.60 0.15 9.33
CA ASN A 170 -15.62 1.22 9.30
C ASN A 170 -16.22 2.60 9.61
N TYR A 171 -17.35 2.68 10.33
CA TYR A 171 -18.02 3.95 10.61
C TYR A 171 -17.13 4.95 11.37
N GLN A 172 -16.29 4.47 12.28
CA GLN A 172 -15.29 5.31 12.96
C GLN A 172 -14.26 5.89 11.98
N GLN A 173 -13.79 5.09 11.02
CA GLN A 173 -12.86 5.57 9.99
C GLN A 173 -13.52 6.59 9.07
N VAL A 174 -14.81 6.44 8.77
CA VAL A 174 -15.57 7.44 8.00
C VAL A 174 -15.66 8.75 8.77
N LYS A 175 -15.89 8.73 10.09
CA LYS A 175 -15.87 9.94 10.92
C LYS A 175 -14.52 10.63 10.92
N ILE A 176 -13.43 9.88 11.11
CA ILE A 176 -12.06 10.40 11.09
C ILE A 176 -11.76 11.03 9.73
N TRP A 177 -12.12 10.35 8.63
CA TRP A 177 -11.98 10.88 7.28
C TRP A 177 -12.78 12.16 7.05
N GLN A 178 -14.04 12.22 7.52
CA GLN A 178 -14.87 13.41 7.44
C GLN A 178 -14.25 14.59 8.20
N GLN A 179 -13.76 14.35 9.42
CA GLN A 179 -13.08 15.35 10.23
C GLN A 179 -11.79 15.85 9.58
N ALA A 180 -10.93 14.94 9.11
CA ALA A 180 -9.70 15.27 8.42
C ALA A 180 -9.97 16.10 7.15
N THR A 181 -10.99 15.73 6.37
CA THR A 181 -11.37 16.47 5.15
C THR A 181 -11.91 17.87 5.47
N ALA A 182 -12.68 18.00 6.56
CA ALA A 182 -13.22 19.28 7.00
C ALA A 182 -12.15 20.22 7.59
N GLN A 183 -11.16 19.68 8.30
CA GLN A 183 -10.08 20.45 8.94
C GLN A 183 -8.92 20.77 8.00
N ALA A 184 -8.77 20.05 6.89
CA ALA A 184 -7.63 20.20 5.99
C ALA A 184 -7.35 21.64 5.50
N PRO A 185 -8.34 22.47 5.11
CA PRO A 185 -8.07 23.85 4.71
C PRO A 185 -7.42 24.68 5.82
N ALA A 186 -7.95 24.58 7.05
CA ALA A 186 -7.41 25.32 8.20
C ALA A 186 -6.00 24.82 8.60
N LEU A 187 -5.75 23.52 8.49
CA LEU A 187 -4.42 22.94 8.73
C LEU A 187 -3.43 23.38 7.65
N LEU A 188 -3.86 23.46 6.39
CA LEU A 188 -3.04 23.94 5.29
C LEU A 188 -2.68 25.42 5.49
N ASP A 189 -3.65 26.27 5.80
CA ASP A 189 -3.42 27.69 6.08
C ASP A 189 -2.41 27.88 7.22
N ARG A 190 -2.54 27.10 8.30
CA ARG A 190 -1.59 27.13 9.42
C ARG A 190 -0.19 26.65 9.03
N ALA A 191 -0.09 25.63 8.17
CA ALA A 191 1.19 25.12 7.68
C ALA A 191 1.90 26.12 6.74
N LEU A 192 1.14 27.00 6.07
CA LEU A 192 1.67 28.02 5.16
C LEU A 192 2.04 29.32 5.89
N ASP A 193 1.56 29.55 7.11
CA ASP A 193 1.90 30.73 7.92
C ASP A 193 3.25 30.54 8.64
N PRO A 194 4.30 31.31 8.28
CA PRO A 194 5.61 31.19 8.93
C PRO A 194 5.62 31.60 10.41
N LYS A 195 4.58 32.29 10.89
CA LYS A 195 4.46 32.76 12.28
C LYS A 195 3.61 31.83 13.15
N ALA A 196 2.89 30.88 12.55
CA ALA A 196 2.04 29.95 13.28
C ALA A 196 2.85 28.81 13.89
N ASP A 197 2.27 28.15 14.88
CA ASP A 197 2.87 26.96 15.47
C ASP A 197 2.92 25.81 14.44
N PRO A 198 4.07 25.13 14.28
CA PRO A 198 4.21 24.00 13.37
C PRO A 198 3.18 22.89 13.64
N LEU A 199 2.73 22.24 12.57
CA LEU A 199 1.86 21.06 12.69
C LEU A 199 2.62 19.90 13.32
N ASN A 200 1.96 19.17 14.22
CA ASN A 200 2.48 17.89 14.69
C ASN A 200 2.21 16.76 13.67
N GLU A 201 2.78 15.57 13.91
CA GLU A 201 2.69 14.44 12.98
C GLU A 201 1.24 13.94 12.76
N GLU A 202 0.40 13.96 13.79
CA GLU A 202 -1.01 13.57 13.70
C GLU A 202 -1.81 14.56 12.84
N GLU A 203 -1.58 15.86 13.05
CA GLU A 203 -2.17 16.94 12.25
C GLU A 203 -1.70 16.89 10.80
N MET A 204 -0.41 16.65 10.56
CA MET A 204 0.14 16.45 9.21
C MET A 204 -0.49 15.25 8.51
N SER A 205 -0.73 14.14 9.24
CA SER A 205 -1.40 12.95 8.70
C SER A 205 -2.86 13.23 8.35
N ARG A 206 -3.59 14.00 9.18
CA ARG A 206 -4.95 14.46 8.87
C ARG A 206 -4.98 15.40 7.68
N LEU A 207 -4.03 16.34 7.61
CA LEU A 207 -3.87 17.25 6.48
C LEU A 207 -3.65 16.45 5.19
N ALA A 208 -2.71 15.50 5.18
CA ALA A 208 -2.46 14.64 4.02
C ALA A 208 -3.72 13.89 3.54
N LEU A 209 -4.47 13.30 4.47
CA LEU A 209 -5.71 12.58 4.16
C LEU A 209 -6.77 13.50 3.54
N GLY A 210 -6.98 14.68 4.13
CA GLY A 210 -7.95 15.65 3.63
C GLY A 210 -7.54 16.25 2.29
N MET A 211 -6.27 16.63 2.12
CA MET A 211 -5.71 17.10 0.85
C MET A 211 -5.89 16.06 -0.26
N ARG A 212 -5.53 14.80 -0.01
CA ARG A 212 -5.72 13.71 -1.00
C ARG A 212 -7.18 13.60 -1.43
N THR A 213 -8.12 13.74 -0.49
CA THR A 213 -9.56 13.69 -0.77
C THR A 213 -10.02 14.88 -1.62
N GLN A 214 -9.51 16.08 -1.35
CA GLN A 214 -9.83 17.27 -2.12
C GLN A 214 -9.23 17.22 -3.53
N LEU A 215 -7.98 16.77 -3.67
CA LEU A 215 -7.28 16.63 -4.94
C LEU A 215 -7.88 15.55 -5.85
N GLN A 216 -8.51 14.52 -5.29
CA GLN A 216 -9.31 13.59 -6.09
C GLN A 216 -10.52 14.26 -6.74
N LYS A 217 -11.10 15.29 -6.11
CA LYS A 217 -12.20 16.08 -6.69
C LYS A 217 -11.70 17.13 -7.68
N ASN A 218 -10.52 17.69 -7.44
CA ASN A 218 -9.86 18.65 -8.32
C ASN A 218 -8.48 18.13 -8.77
N PRO A 219 -8.42 17.15 -9.69
CA PRO A 219 -7.16 16.50 -10.06
C PRO A 219 -6.20 17.40 -10.82
N GLY A 220 -6.65 18.56 -11.33
CA GLY A 220 -5.81 19.52 -12.05
C GLY A 220 -5.05 20.51 -11.17
N ASP A 221 -5.20 20.45 -9.84
CA ASP A 221 -4.52 21.34 -8.91
C ASP A 221 -3.05 20.91 -8.68
N ILE A 222 -2.16 21.41 -9.55
CA ILE A 222 -0.73 21.09 -9.54
C ILE A 222 -0.09 21.49 -8.20
N GLU A 223 -0.37 22.70 -7.71
CA GLU A 223 0.21 23.21 -6.45
C GLU A 223 -0.24 22.37 -5.26
N GLY A 224 -1.51 21.96 -5.22
CA GLY A 224 -2.01 21.06 -4.19
C GLY A 224 -1.34 19.69 -4.21
N TRP A 225 -1.06 19.12 -5.40
CA TRP A 225 -0.27 17.89 -5.53
C TRP A 225 1.18 18.06 -5.07
N ILE A 226 1.83 19.18 -5.40
CA ILE A 226 3.18 19.51 -4.90
C ILE A 226 3.17 19.57 -3.37
N MET A 227 2.21 20.27 -2.77
CA MET A 227 2.09 20.38 -1.31
C MET A 227 1.80 19.03 -0.66
N LEU A 228 0.95 18.18 -1.24
CA LEU A 228 0.73 16.83 -0.73
C LEU A 228 2.04 16.02 -0.77
N GLY A 229 2.84 16.18 -1.83
CA GLY A 229 4.17 15.60 -1.94
C GLY A 229 5.11 16.04 -0.82
N ARG A 230 5.14 17.35 -0.53
CA ARG A 230 5.93 17.94 0.57
C ARG A 230 5.50 17.40 1.94
N VAL A 231 4.18 17.30 2.18
CA VAL A 231 3.63 16.72 3.42
C VAL A 231 4.01 15.24 3.53
N GLY A 232 3.91 14.47 2.44
CA GLY A 232 4.35 13.07 2.39
C GLY A 232 5.82 12.91 2.76
N MET A 233 6.70 13.78 2.23
CA MET A 233 8.13 13.78 2.58
C MET A 233 8.38 14.11 4.05
N ALA A 234 7.65 15.08 4.62
CA ALA A 234 7.75 15.45 6.02
C ALA A 234 7.30 14.33 6.96
N LEU A 235 6.30 13.56 6.56
CA LEU A 235 5.82 12.37 7.28
C LEU A 235 6.69 11.12 7.07
N GLY A 236 7.74 11.19 6.24
CA GLY A 236 8.51 10.01 5.84
C GLY A 236 7.71 8.99 5.02
N ASN A 237 6.54 9.37 4.49
CA ASN A 237 5.70 8.51 3.68
C ASN A 237 6.09 8.61 2.20
N ALA A 238 7.04 7.76 1.78
CA ALA A 238 7.56 7.73 0.42
C ALA A 238 6.48 7.52 -0.65
N SER A 239 5.47 6.68 -0.39
CA SER A 239 4.38 6.43 -1.34
C SER A 239 3.57 7.70 -1.60
N ILE A 240 3.13 8.40 -0.56
CA ILE A 240 2.39 9.67 -0.72
C ILE A 240 3.25 10.69 -1.48
N ALA A 241 4.52 10.82 -1.11
CA ALA A 241 5.44 11.76 -1.74
C ALA A 241 5.60 11.48 -3.23
N THR A 242 5.99 10.25 -3.59
CA THR A 242 6.24 9.85 -4.97
C THR A 242 5.00 9.97 -5.82
N ASP A 243 3.84 9.48 -5.36
CA ASP A 243 2.59 9.51 -6.14
C ASP A 243 2.10 10.95 -6.39
N ALA A 244 2.19 11.81 -5.38
CA ALA A 244 1.75 13.19 -5.47
C ALA A 244 2.65 13.99 -6.43
N TYR A 245 3.97 13.89 -6.28
CA TYR A 245 4.90 14.56 -7.19
C TYR A 245 4.86 13.99 -8.62
N ALA A 246 4.71 12.67 -8.78
CA ALA A 246 4.53 12.07 -10.10
C ALA A 246 3.27 12.60 -10.78
N THR A 247 2.19 12.82 -10.02
CA THR A 247 0.96 13.42 -10.53
C THR A 247 1.17 14.87 -10.92
N ALA A 248 1.78 15.69 -10.04
CA ALA A 248 2.11 17.08 -10.34
C ALA A 248 2.99 17.21 -11.60
N TYR A 249 4.04 16.39 -11.71
CA TYR A 249 4.96 16.39 -12.85
C TYR A 249 4.26 15.96 -14.15
N ARG A 250 3.32 15.02 -14.09
CA ARG A 250 2.55 14.59 -15.27
C ARG A 250 1.61 15.70 -15.77
N LEU A 251 1.06 16.49 -14.85
CA LEU A 251 0.17 17.61 -15.18
C LEU A 251 0.93 18.78 -15.78
N ASP A 252 2.10 19.12 -15.23
CA ASP A 252 3.00 20.13 -15.78
C ASP A 252 4.47 19.71 -15.72
N PRO A 253 4.98 19.06 -16.77
CA PRO A 253 6.39 18.64 -16.84
C PRO A 253 7.39 19.79 -16.89
N LYS A 254 6.94 21.03 -17.15
CA LYS A 254 7.81 22.22 -17.20
C LYS A 254 7.96 22.90 -15.84
N ASN A 255 7.09 22.58 -14.88
CA ASN A 255 7.16 23.11 -13.53
C ASN A 255 8.40 22.54 -12.82
N SER A 256 9.37 23.40 -12.51
CA SER A 256 10.62 23.02 -11.87
C SER A 256 10.42 22.45 -10.46
N ASP A 257 9.42 22.94 -9.72
CA ASP A 257 9.14 22.49 -8.35
C ASP A 257 8.54 21.08 -8.35
N ALA A 258 7.63 20.78 -9.28
CA ALA A 258 7.08 19.44 -9.46
C ALA A 258 8.18 18.45 -9.87
N ALA A 259 9.00 18.82 -10.87
CA ALA A 259 10.10 18.00 -11.34
C ALA A 259 11.17 17.76 -10.26
N LEU A 260 11.55 18.80 -9.51
CA LEU A 260 12.52 18.69 -8.43
C LEU A 260 11.98 17.83 -7.28
N GLY A 261 10.74 18.06 -6.86
CA GLY A 261 10.10 17.26 -5.81
C GLY A 261 9.97 15.79 -6.20
N TYR A 262 9.63 15.51 -7.47
CA TYR A 262 9.56 14.14 -7.98
C TYR A 262 10.94 13.49 -7.99
N ALA A 263 11.95 14.18 -8.52
CA ALA A 263 13.32 13.69 -8.50
C ALA A 263 13.81 13.44 -7.07
N GLU A 264 13.51 14.33 -6.12
CA GLU A 264 13.84 14.16 -4.72
C GLU A 264 13.24 12.88 -4.14
N ALA A 265 11.95 12.64 -4.37
CA ALA A 265 11.27 11.43 -3.91
C ALA A 265 11.89 10.16 -4.51
N LEU A 266 12.20 10.17 -5.80
CA LEU A 266 12.83 9.04 -6.50
C LEU A 266 14.25 8.74 -5.98
N THR A 267 15.06 9.78 -5.73
CA THR A 267 16.43 9.62 -5.23
C THR A 267 16.54 9.15 -3.77
N ARG A 268 15.41 9.07 -3.06
CA ARG A 268 15.34 8.49 -1.71
C ARG A 268 14.82 7.05 -1.73
N SER A 269 14.33 6.57 -2.87
CA SER A 269 13.89 5.18 -3.05
C SER A 269 15.08 4.24 -2.90
N SER A 270 14.84 3.02 -2.42
CA SER A 270 15.85 1.95 -2.44
C SER A 270 15.95 1.26 -3.81
N ASP A 271 15.00 1.53 -4.72
CA ASP A 271 15.03 0.97 -6.07
C ASP A 271 16.12 1.65 -6.92
N PRO A 272 17.08 0.90 -7.49
CA PRO A 272 18.11 1.46 -8.38
C PRO A 272 17.53 2.17 -9.61
N ASN A 273 16.38 1.73 -10.14
CA ASN A 273 15.73 2.34 -11.29
C ASN A 273 15.15 3.71 -10.95
N ASP A 274 14.50 3.83 -9.80
CA ASP A 274 14.00 5.12 -9.32
C ASP A 274 15.15 6.11 -9.14
N ASN A 275 16.23 5.68 -8.51
CA ASN A 275 17.41 6.53 -8.30
C ASN A 275 18.04 7.01 -9.61
N ARG A 276 18.05 6.15 -10.65
CA ARG A 276 18.54 6.50 -11.99
C ARG A 276 17.62 7.52 -12.66
N LEU A 277 16.30 7.29 -12.63
CA LEU A 277 15.31 8.21 -13.17
C LEU A 277 15.34 9.57 -12.47
N GLY A 278 15.43 9.58 -11.14
CA GLY A 278 15.59 10.80 -10.35
C GLY A 278 16.88 11.56 -10.73
N GLY A 279 17.98 10.84 -10.94
CA GLY A 279 19.23 11.41 -11.42
C GLY A 279 19.14 12.03 -12.82
N GLU A 280 18.37 11.43 -13.74
CA GLU A 280 18.12 11.97 -15.07
C GLU A 280 17.28 13.25 -15.03
N LEU A 281 16.24 13.29 -14.18
CA LEU A 281 15.44 14.49 -13.94
C LEU A 281 16.29 15.63 -13.35
N LEU A 282 17.14 15.33 -12.37
CA LEU A 282 18.06 16.32 -11.80
C LEU A 282 19.02 16.86 -12.86
N ARG A 283 19.55 15.99 -13.73
CA ARG A 283 20.41 16.42 -14.85
C ARG A 283 19.66 17.39 -15.79
N GLN A 284 18.39 17.12 -16.10
CA GLN A 284 17.58 18.00 -16.94
C GLN A 284 17.33 19.36 -16.25
N LEU A 285 17.08 19.37 -14.94
CA LEU A 285 16.87 20.59 -14.17
C LEU A 285 18.14 21.44 -14.13
N VAL A 286 19.31 20.85 -13.87
CA VAL A 286 20.60 21.57 -13.90
C VAL A 286 20.85 22.21 -15.27
N ARG A 287 20.53 21.51 -16.37
CA ARG A 287 20.69 22.06 -17.74
C ARG A 287 19.78 23.26 -18.01
N THR A 288 18.64 23.33 -17.33
CA THR A 288 17.65 24.39 -17.52
C THR A 288 17.99 25.60 -16.64
N ASP A 289 18.36 25.36 -15.38
CA ASP A 289 18.77 26.37 -14.43
C ASP A 289 20.09 25.98 -13.74
N HIS A 290 21.18 26.56 -14.25
CA HIS A 290 22.53 26.34 -13.73
C HIS A 290 22.83 27.12 -12.44
N SER A 291 21.90 27.95 -11.94
CA SER A 291 22.11 28.78 -10.75
C SER A 291 21.51 28.19 -9.48
N ASN A 292 20.63 27.19 -9.61
CA ASN A 292 19.95 26.59 -8.48
C ASN A 292 20.87 25.65 -7.69
N ILE A 293 21.43 26.17 -6.60
CA ILE A 293 22.36 25.45 -5.72
C ILE A 293 21.74 24.16 -5.15
N ARG A 294 20.42 24.15 -4.87
CA ARG A 294 19.75 22.95 -4.33
C ARG A 294 19.74 21.82 -5.37
N VAL A 295 19.36 22.13 -6.60
CA VAL A 295 19.34 21.16 -7.71
C VAL A 295 20.76 20.66 -7.98
N LEU A 296 21.75 21.56 -8.04
CA LEU A 296 23.16 21.20 -8.22
C LEU A 296 23.66 20.26 -7.12
N SER A 297 23.35 20.57 -5.87
CA SER A 297 23.72 19.75 -4.71
C SER A 297 23.14 18.34 -4.83
N MET A 298 21.83 18.23 -5.06
CA MET A 298 21.16 16.95 -5.19
C MET A 298 21.68 16.13 -6.37
N TYR A 299 21.90 16.79 -7.51
CA TYR A 299 22.48 16.15 -8.68
C TYR A 299 23.88 15.61 -8.41
N ALA A 300 24.74 16.40 -7.76
CA ALA A 300 26.11 16.00 -7.48
C ALA A 300 26.18 14.78 -6.55
N PHE A 301 25.41 14.78 -5.46
CA PHE A 301 25.36 13.63 -4.54
C PHE A 301 24.75 12.40 -5.21
N ASN A 302 23.64 12.53 -5.95
CA ASN A 302 23.08 11.40 -6.69
C ASN A 302 24.07 10.86 -7.75
N ALA A 303 24.80 11.72 -8.45
CA ALA A 303 25.82 11.31 -9.41
C ALA A 303 26.98 10.56 -8.74
N PHE A 304 27.42 11.02 -7.57
CA PHE A 304 28.46 10.36 -6.78
C PHE A 304 28.04 8.95 -6.32
N GLU A 305 26.85 8.81 -5.74
CA GLU A 305 26.30 7.52 -5.31
C GLU A 305 26.17 6.53 -6.48
N GLN A 306 25.85 7.05 -7.67
CA GLN A 306 25.76 6.27 -8.92
C GLN A 306 27.12 6.06 -9.60
N GLN A 307 28.24 6.35 -8.94
CA GLN A 307 29.61 6.22 -9.44
C GLN A 307 29.93 7.07 -10.69
N ARG A 308 29.10 8.08 -11.00
CA ARG A 308 29.32 9.04 -12.08
C ARG A 308 30.19 10.19 -11.59
N PHE A 309 31.39 9.86 -11.12
CA PHE A 309 32.29 10.78 -10.41
C PHE A 309 32.61 12.05 -11.19
N GLY A 310 32.80 11.95 -12.51
CA GLY A 310 33.06 13.13 -13.36
C GLY A 310 31.91 14.14 -13.37
N GLU A 311 30.66 13.66 -13.37
CA GLU A 311 29.49 14.53 -13.33
C GLU A 311 29.29 15.15 -11.95
N ALA A 312 29.59 14.40 -10.89
CA ALA A 312 29.56 14.91 -9.52
C ALA A 312 30.56 16.05 -9.31
N VAL A 313 31.81 15.86 -9.75
CA VAL A 313 32.87 16.89 -9.68
C VAL A 313 32.45 18.17 -10.42
N ALA A 314 31.98 18.05 -11.66
CA ALA A 314 31.55 19.20 -12.46
C ALA A 314 30.42 20.01 -11.78
N ALA A 315 29.45 19.32 -11.18
CA ALA A 315 28.35 19.97 -10.46
C ALA A 315 28.82 20.68 -9.19
N TRP A 316 29.69 20.05 -8.40
CA TRP A 316 30.29 20.66 -7.21
C TRP A 316 31.18 21.86 -7.53
N GLU A 317 31.99 21.81 -8.59
CA GLU A 317 32.77 22.95 -9.05
C GLU A 317 31.87 24.13 -9.46
N MET A 318 30.75 23.85 -10.12
CA MET A 318 29.76 24.87 -10.45
C MET A 318 29.17 25.49 -9.18
N MET A 319 28.86 24.70 -8.16
CA MET A 319 28.41 25.21 -6.86
C MET A 319 29.45 26.13 -6.20
N LEU A 320 30.73 25.78 -6.21
CA LEU A 320 31.79 26.62 -5.62
C LEU A 320 31.90 28.00 -6.28
N LYS A 321 31.58 28.09 -7.58
CA LYS A 321 31.54 29.38 -8.31
C LYS A 321 30.35 30.25 -7.89
N LEU A 322 29.24 29.66 -7.48
CA LEU A 322 28.01 30.36 -7.09
C LEU A 322 27.97 30.71 -5.60
N LEU A 323 28.61 29.91 -4.74
CA LEU A 323 28.59 30.11 -3.30
C LEU A 323 29.44 31.32 -2.88
N PRO A 324 29.04 32.12 -1.88
CA PRO A 324 29.90 33.15 -1.29
C PRO A 324 31.17 32.56 -0.67
N ALA A 325 32.26 33.35 -0.64
CA ALA A 325 33.56 32.90 -0.13
C ALA A 325 33.53 32.37 1.32
N ASN A 326 32.64 32.90 2.16
CA ASN A 326 32.51 32.54 3.57
C ASN A 326 31.43 31.47 3.84
N ASP A 327 30.89 30.82 2.79
CA ASP A 327 29.85 29.81 2.96
C ASP A 327 30.45 28.51 3.53
N THR A 328 29.87 28.02 4.63
CA THR A 328 30.35 26.83 5.36
C THR A 328 30.31 25.55 4.52
N ARG A 329 29.46 25.50 3.48
CA ARG A 329 29.32 24.33 2.59
C ARG A 329 30.52 24.16 1.68
N ARG A 330 31.30 25.21 1.39
CA ARG A 330 32.46 25.14 0.49
C ARG A 330 33.46 24.07 0.91
N ALA A 331 33.81 24.00 2.19
CA ALA A 331 34.76 23.02 2.73
C ALA A 331 34.25 21.56 2.63
N VAL A 332 32.94 21.35 2.62
CA VAL A 332 32.35 20.02 2.38
C VAL A 332 32.47 19.66 0.91
N ILE A 333 32.10 20.59 0.02
CA ILE A 333 32.13 20.41 -1.43
C ILE A 333 33.55 20.13 -1.93
N GLU A 334 34.55 20.87 -1.45
CA GLU A 334 35.96 20.66 -1.79
C GLU A 334 36.46 19.27 -1.41
N ARG A 335 36.06 18.76 -0.23
CA ARG A 335 36.38 17.39 0.20
C ARG A 335 35.68 16.34 -0.67
N SER A 336 34.41 16.57 -1.02
CA SER A 336 33.65 15.67 -1.91
C SER A 336 34.26 15.61 -3.31
N ILE A 337 34.72 16.75 -3.84
CA ILE A 337 35.47 16.81 -5.10
C ILE A 337 36.77 15.99 -5.01
N ALA A 338 37.56 16.21 -3.96
CA ALA A 338 38.82 15.47 -3.77
C ALA A 338 38.60 13.95 -3.69
N GLN A 339 37.55 13.52 -2.98
CA GLN A 339 37.17 12.11 -2.89
C GLN A 339 36.77 11.54 -4.26
N ALA A 340 35.92 12.23 -5.02
CA ALA A 340 35.53 11.78 -6.35
C ALA A 340 36.70 11.72 -7.33
N MET A 341 37.66 12.65 -7.25
CA MET A 341 38.88 12.63 -8.08
C MET A 341 39.79 11.43 -7.81
N GLN A 342 39.83 10.91 -6.58
CA GLN A 342 40.58 9.69 -6.26
C GLN A 342 40.04 8.47 -7.01
N HIS A 343 38.73 8.43 -7.30
CA HIS A 343 38.10 7.36 -8.07
C HIS A 343 38.25 7.54 -9.59
N LEU A 344 38.57 8.75 -10.07
CA LEU A 344 38.79 9.05 -11.49
C LEU A 344 40.25 8.86 -11.91
N SER A 345 41.18 9.02 -10.98
CA SER A 345 42.60 8.79 -11.23
C SER A 345 42.82 7.28 -11.37
N PRO A 346 43.51 6.80 -12.43
CA PRO A 346 43.91 5.39 -12.50
C PRO A 346 44.65 5.06 -11.19
N GLN A 347 44.19 4.05 -10.46
CA GLN A 347 44.99 3.50 -9.37
C GLN A 347 46.33 3.11 -9.97
N GLU A 348 47.38 3.88 -9.67
CA GLU A 348 48.75 3.49 -9.97
C GLU A 348 48.97 2.16 -9.23
N SER A 349 48.90 1.06 -9.99
CA SER A 349 49.15 -0.28 -9.51
C SER A 349 50.59 -0.32 -8.99
N LYS A 350 50.73 -0.42 -7.67
CA LYS A 350 51.98 -0.91 -7.07
C LYS A 350 51.97 -2.43 -7.03
#